data_AF-A0A2E6GZ65-F1
#
_entry.id   AF-A0A2E6GZ65-F1
#
_cell.length_a   1.000
_cell.length_b   1.000
_cell.length_c   1.000
_cell.angle_alpha   90.00
_cell.angle_beta   90.00
_cell.angle_gamma   90.00
#
_symmetry.space_group_name_H-M   'P 1'
#
loop_
_entity.id
_entity.type
_entity.pdbx_description
1 polymer ?
#
loop_
_entity_poly.entity_id
_entity_poly.type
_entity_poly.pdbx_seq_one_letter_code
_entity_poly.pdbx_strand_id
1 'polypeptide(L)'
;MILSLFFCTYTSASLYDIKDLEVLEANKSYKEFLDHALDVRPAERKKQWREMVNNMSVGFIKEQLRTKAFNKINFDYIENLNRWPTLQKDSYFQHKRKEFALHYLDDCLGKSCKSDLMGFWYSTQRQDGELAKKLSIILRQKDPKSNITPFLSVIGHDDYALYHCKKPWIQSEIFSLVTEPLRMEEEDKLKKVLNNLVGKECWKSLRPIVHQALIRGPGLKQDYAFALLKSRGDLSQEWMDFYYTSYFLGSPVPGNKLNASWNTIKELGQNFNRRVKVLNKLKKLDPLPGKLFSLIDNGKKNTLIKYFKKNFPEYIDHYSKTCLNYLQGTVSFANGNPTPDCDNLFAGNHVEDRIRIKHSAIKK
;
A
#
# COMPACT_ATOMS: atom_id res chain seq x y z
N MET A 1 -60.18 52.52 18.25
CA MET A 1 -59.50 51.21 18.10
C MET A 1 -60.03 50.57 16.83
N ILE A 2 -59.27 50.62 15.73
CA ILE A 2 -59.62 49.97 14.46
C ILE A 2 -58.75 48.71 14.39
N LEU A 3 -59.41 47.55 14.43
CA LEU A 3 -58.77 46.24 14.40
C LEU A 3 -58.52 45.86 12.93
N SER A 4 -57.28 46.01 12.47
CA SER A 4 -56.87 45.59 11.13
C SER A 4 -56.74 44.07 11.08
N LEU A 5 -57.68 43.42 10.41
CA LEU A 5 -57.62 42.00 10.04
C LEU A 5 -56.63 41.85 8.88
N PHE A 6 -55.42 41.35 9.19
CA PHE A 6 -54.49 40.82 8.20
C PHE A 6 -55.04 39.49 7.66
N PHE A 7 -55.56 39.50 6.44
CA PHE A 7 -55.76 38.28 5.66
C PHE A 7 -54.39 37.79 5.16
N CYS A 8 -53.85 36.74 5.78
CA CYS A 8 -52.79 35.94 5.18
C CYS A 8 -53.36 35.16 3.99
N THR A 9 -53.06 35.62 2.78
CA THR A 9 -53.25 34.82 1.57
C THR A 9 -52.18 33.74 1.51
N TYR A 10 -52.57 32.50 1.76
CA TYR A 10 -51.75 31.34 1.43
C TYR A 10 -51.74 31.19 -0.09
N THR A 11 -50.72 31.72 -0.77
CA THR A 11 -50.42 31.35 -2.16
C THR A 11 -50.07 29.87 -2.19
N SER A 12 -51.00 29.05 -2.67
CA SER A 12 -50.71 27.66 -3.02
C SER A 12 -49.67 27.68 -4.13
N ALA A 13 -48.49 27.11 -3.88
CA ALA A 13 -47.47 26.97 -4.91
C ALA A 13 -48.06 26.17 -6.08
N SER A 14 -48.10 26.78 -7.27
CA SER A 14 -48.59 26.10 -8.47
C SER A 14 -47.67 24.92 -8.76
N LEU A 15 -48.23 23.71 -8.82
CA LEU A 15 -47.50 22.52 -9.23
C LEU A 15 -47.26 22.58 -10.74
N TYR A 16 -46.03 22.31 -11.16
CA TYR A 16 -45.64 22.29 -12.58
C TYR A 16 -46.12 21.02 -13.26
N ASP A 17 -46.65 21.16 -14.48
CA ASP A 17 -46.94 20.03 -15.36
C ASP A 17 -45.79 19.77 -16.36
N ILE A 18 -45.97 18.77 -17.24
CA ILE A 18 -44.94 18.42 -18.23
C ILE A 18 -44.68 19.56 -19.24
N LYS A 19 -45.70 20.32 -19.63
CA LYS A 19 -45.54 21.42 -20.60
C LYS A 19 -44.77 22.57 -19.98
N ASP A 20 -45.02 22.86 -18.70
CA ASP A 20 -44.24 23.85 -17.98
C ASP A 20 -42.76 23.46 -17.93
N LEU A 21 -42.46 22.18 -17.66
CA LEU A 21 -41.10 21.65 -17.68
C LEU A 21 -40.46 21.72 -19.08
N GLU A 22 -41.21 21.46 -20.16
CA GLU A 22 -40.72 21.61 -21.54
C GLU A 22 -40.28 23.06 -21.85
N VAL A 23 -41.04 24.05 -21.38
CA VAL A 23 -40.70 25.47 -21.55
C VAL A 23 -39.43 25.82 -20.77
N LEU A 24 -39.29 25.34 -19.53
CA LEU A 24 -38.10 25.54 -18.73
C LEU A 24 -36.86 24.85 -19.34
N GLU A 25 -37.02 23.66 -19.92
CA GLU A 25 -35.95 22.97 -20.66
C GLU A 25 -35.49 23.79 -21.86
N ALA A 26 -36.43 24.24 -22.70
CA ALA A 26 -36.13 25.05 -23.89
C ALA A 26 -35.38 26.34 -23.53
N ASN A 27 -35.76 26.97 -22.41
CA ASN A 27 -35.14 28.20 -21.92
C ASN A 27 -33.85 27.96 -21.11
N LYS A 28 -33.46 26.70 -20.87
CA LYS A 28 -32.31 26.32 -20.04
C LYS A 28 -32.39 26.87 -18.62
N SER A 29 -33.59 27.00 -18.07
CA SER A 29 -33.84 27.40 -16.68
C SER A 29 -33.53 26.23 -15.74
N TYR A 30 -32.25 25.84 -15.65
CA TYR A 30 -31.83 24.57 -15.05
C TYR A 30 -32.30 24.39 -13.61
N LYS A 31 -32.08 25.40 -12.76
CA LYS A 31 -32.40 25.29 -11.33
C LYS A 31 -33.91 25.21 -11.09
N GLU A 32 -34.67 26.09 -11.72
CA GLU A 32 -36.13 26.10 -11.60
C GLU A 32 -36.74 24.79 -12.13
N PHE A 33 -36.28 24.30 -13.29
CA PHE A 33 -36.69 23.01 -13.81
C PHE A 33 -36.47 21.90 -12.78
N LEU A 34 -35.26 21.82 -12.19
CA LEU A 34 -34.89 20.74 -11.28
C LEU A 34 -35.59 20.84 -9.93
N ASP A 35 -35.89 22.06 -9.46
CA ASP A 35 -36.67 22.28 -8.24
C ASP A 35 -38.12 21.79 -8.40
N HIS A 36 -38.68 21.87 -9.61
CA HIS A 36 -40.06 21.50 -9.93
C HIS A 36 -40.23 20.17 -10.67
N ALA A 37 -39.15 19.49 -11.08
CA ALA A 37 -39.25 18.27 -11.89
C ALA A 37 -39.97 17.12 -11.16
N LEU A 38 -40.00 17.11 -9.83
CA LEU A 38 -40.72 16.10 -9.04
C LEU A 38 -42.19 16.46 -8.76
N ASP A 39 -42.66 17.65 -9.16
CA ASP A 39 -44.09 18.03 -9.07
C ASP A 39 -44.94 17.14 -9.97
N VAL A 40 -44.38 16.72 -11.13
CA VAL A 40 -44.97 15.74 -12.03
C VAL A 40 -45.15 14.39 -11.31
N ARG A 41 -46.36 13.82 -11.40
CA ARG A 41 -46.73 12.59 -10.68
C ARG A 41 -45.86 11.41 -11.15
N PRO A 42 -45.49 10.46 -10.27
CA PRO A 42 -44.66 9.31 -10.65
C PRO A 42 -45.17 8.52 -11.87
N ALA A 43 -46.49 8.38 -12.04
CA ALA A 43 -47.11 7.70 -13.18
C ALA A 43 -46.90 8.41 -14.53
N GLU A 44 -46.61 9.71 -14.51
CA GLU A 44 -46.41 10.56 -15.68
C GLU A 44 -44.92 10.75 -16.03
N ARG A 45 -44.01 10.28 -15.16
CA ARG A 45 -42.55 10.31 -15.35
C ARG A 45 -42.08 9.26 -16.36
N LYS A 46 -42.56 9.41 -17.58
CA LYS A 46 -42.26 8.57 -18.74
C LYS A 46 -40.87 8.90 -19.32
N LYS A 47 -40.57 8.37 -20.50
CA LYS A 47 -39.28 8.52 -21.18
C LYS A 47 -38.88 10.00 -21.34
N GLN A 48 -39.80 10.84 -21.82
CA GLN A 48 -39.57 12.26 -22.06
C GLN A 48 -39.12 12.99 -20.79
N TRP A 49 -39.87 12.85 -19.68
CA TRP A 49 -39.48 13.44 -18.40
C TRP A 49 -38.07 13.02 -17.96
N ARG A 50 -37.70 11.74 -18.14
CA ARG A 50 -36.36 11.25 -17.79
C ARG A 50 -35.27 11.89 -18.65
N GLU A 51 -35.53 12.07 -19.94
CA GLU A 51 -34.60 12.73 -20.87
C GLU A 51 -34.41 14.20 -20.47
N MET A 52 -35.49 14.94 -20.19
CA MET A 52 -35.41 16.33 -19.75
C MET A 52 -34.65 16.44 -18.41
N VAL A 53 -34.96 15.59 -17.43
CA VAL A 53 -34.26 15.57 -16.14
C VAL A 53 -32.76 15.31 -16.29
N ASN A 54 -32.37 14.36 -17.13
CA ASN A 54 -30.96 14.08 -17.40
C ASN A 54 -30.29 15.28 -18.08
N ASN A 55 -30.92 15.85 -19.13
CA ASN A 55 -30.41 17.00 -19.86
C ASN A 55 -30.22 18.21 -18.95
N MET A 56 -31.23 18.54 -18.14
CA MET A 56 -31.24 19.71 -17.28
C MET A 56 -30.29 19.55 -16.09
N SER A 57 -30.18 18.35 -15.51
CA SER A 57 -29.21 18.08 -14.44
C SER A 57 -27.77 18.19 -14.94
N VAL A 58 -27.48 17.64 -16.12
CA VAL A 58 -26.16 17.75 -16.75
C VAL A 58 -25.86 19.20 -17.16
N GLY A 59 -26.86 19.89 -17.72
CA GLY A 59 -26.78 21.31 -18.09
C GLY A 59 -26.45 22.19 -16.90
N PHE A 60 -27.14 22.00 -15.78
CA PHE A 60 -26.84 22.66 -14.51
C PHE A 60 -25.38 22.46 -14.10
N ILE A 61 -24.91 21.22 -14.02
CA ILE A 61 -23.54 20.93 -13.58
C ILE A 61 -22.52 21.55 -14.54
N LYS A 62 -22.75 21.46 -15.86
CA LYS A 62 -21.87 22.08 -16.87
C LYS A 62 -21.80 23.59 -16.71
N GLU A 63 -22.92 24.24 -16.40
CA GLU A 63 -22.91 25.67 -16.11
C GLU A 63 -22.07 25.98 -14.88
N GLN A 64 -22.26 25.25 -13.77
CA GLN A 64 -21.48 25.47 -12.55
C GLN A 64 -19.97 25.20 -12.75
N LEU A 65 -19.63 24.18 -13.55
CA LEU A 65 -18.24 23.92 -13.97
C LEU A 65 -17.67 25.08 -14.78
N ARG A 66 -18.41 25.59 -15.76
CA ARG A 66 -18.00 26.71 -16.63
C ARG A 66 -17.79 28.01 -15.84
N THR A 67 -18.68 28.31 -14.90
CA THR A 67 -18.61 29.52 -14.06
C THR A 67 -17.71 29.36 -12.84
N LYS A 68 -17.13 28.16 -12.63
CA LYS A 68 -16.32 27.81 -11.46
C LYS A 68 -17.02 28.06 -10.13
N ALA A 69 -18.34 27.84 -10.08
CA ALA A 69 -19.15 28.05 -8.90
C ALA A 69 -19.06 26.85 -7.92
N PHE A 70 -17.84 26.55 -7.46
CA PHE A 70 -17.50 25.41 -6.60
C PHE A 70 -17.77 25.71 -5.12
N ASN A 71 -19.01 25.98 -4.76
CA ASN A 71 -19.42 26.28 -3.38
C ASN A 71 -20.29 25.16 -2.79
N LYS A 72 -20.45 25.20 -1.46
CA LYS A 72 -21.21 24.19 -0.70
C LYS A 72 -22.66 24.06 -1.17
N ILE A 73 -23.31 25.19 -1.48
CA ILE A 73 -24.72 25.23 -1.89
C ILE A 73 -24.90 24.41 -3.18
N ASN A 74 -24.04 24.63 -4.16
CA ASN A 74 -24.07 23.91 -5.42
C ASN A 74 -23.69 22.43 -5.25
N PHE A 75 -22.69 22.13 -4.43
CA PHE A 75 -22.32 20.75 -4.12
C PHE A 75 -23.48 19.98 -3.48
N ASP A 76 -24.12 20.54 -2.46
CA ASP A 76 -25.26 19.91 -1.77
C ASP A 76 -26.45 19.72 -2.69
N TYR A 77 -26.69 20.69 -3.56
CA TYR A 77 -27.74 20.58 -4.56
C TYR A 77 -27.49 19.38 -5.50
N ILE A 78 -26.27 19.27 -6.05
CA ILE A 78 -25.87 18.16 -6.93
C ILE A 78 -25.91 16.81 -6.20
N GLU A 79 -25.48 16.76 -4.93
CA GLU A 79 -25.54 15.54 -4.12
C GLU A 79 -26.99 15.14 -3.78
N ASN A 80 -27.90 16.10 -3.65
CA ASN A 80 -29.33 15.82 -3.50
C ASN A 80 -29.94 15.28 -4.80
N LEU A 81 -29.56 15.80 -5.96
CA LEU A 81 -29.95 15.25 -7.26
C LEU A 81 -29.48 13.79 -7.43
N ASN A 82 -28.29 13.45 -6.91
CA ASN A 82 -27.78 12.08 -6.92
C ASN A 82 -28.64 11.08 -6.11
N ARG A 83 -29.65 11.53 -5.37
CA ARG A 83 -30.62 10.64 -4.71
C ARG A 83 -31.71 10.15 -5.67
N TRP A 84 -31.82 10.74 -6.85
CA TRP A 84 -32.87 10.41 -7.82
C TRP A 84 -32.48 9.14 -8.59
N PRO A 85 -33.32 8.09 -8.62
CA PRO A 85 -32.99 6.82 -9.29
C PRO A 85 -32.64 6.97 -10.77
N THR A 86 -33.25 7.95 -11.46
CA THR A 86 -32.97 8.27 -12.87
C THR A 86 -31.53 8.74 -13.06
N LEU A 87 -31.04 9.63 -12.19
CA LEU A 87 -29.72 10.24 -12.28
C LEU A 87 -28.62 9.33 -11.73
N GLN A 88 -28.93 8.46 -10.75
CA GLN A 88 -27.99 7.45 -10.27
C GLN A 88 -27.52 6.50 -11.37
N LYS A 89 -28.42 6.13 -12.28
CA LYS A 89 -28.15 5.20 -13.38
C LYS A 89 -27.55 5.87 -14.62
N ASP A 90 -27.63 7.19 -14.71
CA ASP A 90 -27.13 7.94 -15.86
C ASP A 90 -25.61 8.15 -15.77
N SER A 91 -24.86 7.49 -16.65
CA SER A 91 -23.40 7.53 -16.61
C SER A 91 -22.82 8.92 -16.88
N TYR A 92 -23.50 9.75 -17.66
CA TYR A 92 -22.99 11.07 -18.04
C TYR A 92 -23.19 12.08 -16.91
N PHE A 93 -24.35 12.05 -16.24
CA PHE A 93 -24.58 12.75 -14.98
C PHE A 93 -23.57 12.32 -13.93
N GLN A 94 -23.36 11.01 -13.70
CA GLN A 94 -22.37 10.54 -12.73
C GLN A 94 -20.95 11.03 -13.05
N HIS A 95 -20.57 11.06 -14.33
CA HIS A 95 -19.29 11.61 -14.76
C HIS A 95 -19.16 13.11 -14.45
N LYS A 96 -20.18 13.91 -14.77
CA LYS A 96 -20.17 15.36 -14.51
C LYS A 96 -20.26 15.69 -13.03
N ARG A 97 -21.03 14.92 -12.27
CA ARG A 97 -21.06 14.98 -10.80
C ARG A 97 -19.67 14.73 -10.22
N LYS A 98 -18.97 13.68 -10.65
CA LYS A 98 -17.59 13.39 -10.22
C LYS A 98 -16.64 14.55 -10.53
N GLU A 99 -16.73 15.12 -11.73
CA GLU A 99 -15.91 16.26 -12.15
C GLU A 99 -16.13 17.48 -11.24
N PHE A 100 -17.39 17.86 -11.02
CA PHE A 100 -17.73 18.98 -10.13
C PHE A 100 -17.29 18.73 -8.69
N ALA A 101 -17.59 17.54 -8.16
CA ALA A 101 -17.24 17.17 -6.79
C ALA A 101 -15.73 17.22 -6.56
N LEU A 102 -14.91 16.78 -7.51
CA LEU A 102 -13.46 16.86 -7.37
C LEU A 102 -12.97 18.31 -7.26
N HIS A 103 -13.52 19.24 -8.06
CA HIS A 103 -13.17 20.66 -7.95
C HIS A 103 -13.61 21.25 -6.61
N TYR A 104 -14.87 21.01 -6.22
CA TYR A 104 -15.38 21.46 -4.93
C TYR A 104 -14.55 20.92 -3.75
N LEU A 105 -14.23 19.62 -3.75
CA LEU A 105 -13.50 18.98 -2.67
C LEU A 105 -12.02 19.37 -2.66
N ASP A 106 -11.43 19.79 -3.78
CA ASP A 106 -10.07 20.34 -3.79
C ASP A 106 -10.04 21.70 -3.08
N ASP A 107 -11.01 22.57 -3.40
CA ASP A 107 -11.04 23.97 -2.94
C ASP A 107 -11.74 24.19 -1.57
N CYS A 108 -12.57 23.26 -1.12
CA CYS A 108 -13.33 23.38 0.11
C CYS A 108 -12.44 23.65 1.35
N LEU A 109 -12.96 24.42 2.31
CA LEU A 109 -12.29 24.74 3.57
C LEU A 109 -13.14 24.31 4.78
N GLY A 110 -12.49 24.02 5.90
CA GLY A 110 -13.15 23.76 7.18
C GLY A 110 -13.54 22.31 7.45
N LYS A 111 -14.16 22.08 8.62
CA LYS A 111 -14.46 20.74 9.15
C LYS A 111 -15.47 19.96 8.31
N SER A 112 -16.41 20.64 7.65
CA SER A 112 -17.44 19.98 6.82
C SER A 112 -16.86 19.30 5.59
N CYS A 113 -15.73 19.78 5.07
CA CYS A 113 -15.23 19.21 3.82
C CYS A 113 -14.82 17.74 3.96
N LYS A 114 -14.29 17.34 5.11
CA LYS A 114 -13.99 15.93 5.38
C LYS A 114 -15.27 15.07 5.33
N SER A 115 -16.36 15.54 5.95
CA SER A 115 -17.64 14.83 5.88
C SER A 115 -18.23 14.83 4.47
N ASP A 116 -18.10 15.93 3.73
CA ASP A 116 -18.56 16.04 2.34
C ASP A 116 -17.79 15.06 1.42
N LEU A 117 -16.46 14.98 1.58
CA LEU A 117 -15.60 14.05 0.84
C LEU A 117 -15.99 12.59 1.11
N MET A 118 -16.14 12.22 2.39
CA MET A 118 -16.52 10.86 2.75
C MET A 118 -17.95 10.55 2.31
N GLY A 119 -18.87 11.51 2.44
CA GLY A 119 -20.25 11.39 1.94
C GLY A 119 -20.29 11.15 0.44
N PHE A 120 -19.56 11.95 -0.33
CA PHE A 120 -19.41 11.80 -1.79
C PHE A 120 -18.79 10.44 -2.16
N TRP A 121 -17.76 10.00 -1.43
CA TRP A 121 -17.13 8.71 -1.64
C TRP A 121 -18.14 7.56 -1.47
N TYR A 122 -18.85 7.52 -0.34
CA TYR A 122 -19.79 6.45 -0.04
C TYR A 122 -21.09 6.51 -0.85
N SER A 123 -21.49 7.68 -1.36
CA SER A 123 -22.65 7.83 -2.25
C SER A 123 -22.33 7.53 -3.72
N THR A 124 -21.06 7.37 -4.07
CA THR A 124 -20.63 7.04 -5.44
C THR A 124 -20.69 5.54 -5.68
N GLN A 125 -21.63 5.10 -6.54
CA GLN A 125 -21.84 3.67 -6.82
C GLN A 125 -20.64 2.99 -7.48
N ARG A 126 -20.02 3.66 -8.46
CA ARG A 126 -18.85 3.14 -9.19
C ARG A 126 -17.59 3.86 -8.73
N GLN A 127 -16.96 3.29 -7.72
CA GLN A 127 -15.64 3.69 -7.24
C GLN A 127 -14.58 3.03 -8.12
N ASP A 128 -13.64 3.83 -8.61
CA ASP A 128 -12.51 3.39 -9.43
C ASP A 128 -11.19 3.88 -8.81
N GLY A 129 -10.08 3.24 -9.19
CA GLY A 129 -8.76 3.51 -8.63
C GLY A 129 -8.29 4.96 -8.84
N GLU A 130 -8.66 5.59 -9.96
CA GLU A 130 -8.30 6.99 -10.25
C GLU A 130 -9.06 7.96 -9.34
N LEU A 131 -10.36 7.77 -9.15
CA LEU A 131 -11.15 8.57 -8.22
C LEU A 131 -10.65 8.40 -6.79
N ALA A 132 -10.44 7.15 -6.34
CA ALA A 132 -9.94 6.84 -5.02
C ALA A 132 -8.59 7.50 -4.75
N LYS A 133 -7.68 7.44 -5.74
CA LYS A 133 -6.38 8.11 -5.69
C LYS A 133 -6.54 9.62 -5.49
N LYS A 134 -7.34 10.30 -6.31
CA LYS A 134 -7.55 11.76 -6.20
C LYS A 134 -8.12 12.14 -4.84
N LEU A 135 -9.18 11.47 -4.39
CA LEU A 135 -9.81 11.76 -3.11
C LEU A 135 -8.89 11.49 -1.91
N SER A 136 -8.06 10.44 -1.97
CA SER A 136 -7.09 10.16 -0.91
C SER A 136 -6.03 11.26 -0.77
N ILE A 137 -5.60 11.83 -1.89
CA ILE A 137 -4.64 12.95 -1.92
C ILE A 137 -5.30 14.20 -1.32
N ILE A 138 -6.51 14.54 -1.78
CA ILE A 138 -7.29 15.67 -1.25
C ILE A 138 -7.49 15.52 0.26
N LEU A 139 -7.86 14.32 0.72
CA LEU A 139 -8.07 14.05 2.14
C LEU A 139 -6.77 14.20 2.94
N ARG A 140 -5.63 13.71 2.44
CA ARG A 140 -4.32 13.86 3.09
C ARG A 140 -3.85 15.31 3.17
N GLN A 141 -4.11 16.11 2.14
CA GLN A 141 -3.77 17.54 2.14
C GLN A 141 -4.54 18.29 3.23
N LYS A 142 -5.81 17.94 3.46
CA LYS A 142 -6.66 18.61 4.46
C LYS A 142 -6.49 18.04 5.87
N ASP A 143 -6.24 16.75 5.98
CA ASP A 143 -5.98 16.06 7.25
C ASP A 143 -4.87 15.01 7.05
N PRO A 144 -3.60 15.39 7.30
CA PRO A 144 -2.46 14.48 7.12
C PRO A 144 -2.56 13.18 7.92
N LYS A 145 -3.38 13.13 8.98
CA LYS A 145 -3.57 11.93 9.84
C LYS A 145 -4.82 11.13 9.46
N SER A 146 -5.59 11.55 8.47
CA SER A 146 -6.80 10.85 8.06
C SER A 146 -6.55 9.42 7.62
N ASN A 147 -7.52 8.54 7.91
CA ASN A 147 -7.48 7.16 7.47
C ASN A 147 -7.87 7.06 5.99
N ILE A 148 -6.91 6.80 5.12
CA ILE A 148 -7.12 6.61 3.67
C ILE A 148 -7.33 5.15 3.26
N THR A 149 -7.42 4.22 4.23
CA THR A 149 -7.61 2.77 3.97
C THR A 149 -8.76 2.46 3.00
N PRO A 150 -9.94 3.10 3.07
CA PRO A 150 -11.02 2.83 2.12
C PRO A 150 -10.60 3.07 0.66
N PHE A 151 -9.82 4.12 0.40
CA PHE A 151 -9.33 4.44 -0.95
C PHE A 151 -8.25 3.46 -1.39
N LEU A 152 -7.31 3.13 -0.51
CA LEU A 152 -6.24 2.18 -0.80
C LEU A 152 -6.79 0.79 -1.15
N SER A 153 -7.86 0.36 -0.48
CA SER A 153 -8.53 -0.91 -0.77
C SER A 153 -9.04 -0.96 -2.22
N VAL A 154 -9.69 0.11 -2.68
CA VAL A 154 -10.13 0.21 -4.08
C VAL A 154 -8.94 0.30 -5.03
N ILE A 155 -7.96 1.17 -4.76
CA ILE A 155 -6.76 1.32 -5.60
C ILE A 155 -6.02 -0.01 -5.79
N GLY A 156 -5.91 -0.82 -4.73
CA GLY A 156 -5.19 -2.08 -4.76
C GLY A 156 -5.93 -3.22 -5.45
N HIS A 157 -7.21 -3.07 -5.73
CA HIS A 157 -8.08 -4.08 -6.37
C HIS A 157 -8.61 -3.65 -7.74
N ASP A 158 -8.43 -2.40 -8.12
CA ASP A 158 -8.81 -1.87 -9.42
C ASP A 158 -8.05 -2.56 -10.59
N ASP A 159 -8.65 -2.56 -11.78
CA ASP A 159 -8.05 -3.14 -13.00
C ASP A 159 -6.69 -2.52 -13.34
N TYR A 160 -6.45 -1.26 -12.95
CA TYR A 160 -5.20 -0.55 -13.14
C TYR A 160 -4.28 -0.57 -11.92
N ALA A 161 -4.55 -1.42 -10.92
CA ALA A 161 -3.76 -1.50 -9.69
C ALA A 161 -2.26 -1.76 -9.94
N LEU A 162 -1.90 -2.46 -11.02
CA LEU A 162 -0.51 -2.66 -11.44
C LEU A 162 0.23 -1.33 -11.68
N TYR A 163 -0.46 -0.30 -12.17
CA TYR A 163 0.11 1.03 -12.39
C TYR A 163 0.07 1.88 -11.12
N HIS A 164 -1.06 1.85 -10.40
CA HIS A 164 -1.21 2.65 -9.18
C HIS A 164 -0.25 2.21 -8.08
N CYS A 165 -0.17 0.91 -7.78
CA CYS A 165 0.69 0.39 -6.71
C CYS A 165 2.20 0.51 -6.98
N LYS A 166 2.61 1.01 -8.17
CA LYS A 166 4.01 1.39 -8.44
C LYS A 166 4.39 2.74 -7.85
N LYS A 167 3.39 3.57 -7.48
CA LYS A 167 3.64 4.92 -6.97
C LYS A 167 4.24 4.86 -5.55
N PRO A 168 5.40 5.51 -5.28
CA PRO A 168 6.09 5.38 -4.00
C PRO A 168 5.25 5.72 -2.76
N TRP A 169 4.39 6.74 -2.85
CA TRP A 169 3.54 7.12 -1.72
C TRP A 169 2.49 6.03 -1.39
N ILE A 170 1.94 5.35 -2.40
CA ILE A 170 1.00 4.23 -2.19
C ILE A 170 1.72 3.06 -1.52
N GLN A 171 2.92 2.75 -1.97
CA GLN A 171 3.75 1.71 -1.38
C GLN A 171 4.08 2.02 0.08
N SER A 172 4.47 3.26 0.37
CA SER A 172 4.74 3.72 1.74
C SER A 172 3.53 3.57 2.65
N GLU A 173 2.34 3.91 2.16
CA GLU A 173 1.10 3.80 2.94
C GLU A 173 0.66 2.35 3.16
N ILE A 174 0.78 1.49 2.14
CA ILE A 174 0.51 0.06 2.30
C ILE A 174 1.50 -0.54 3.31
N PHE A 175 2.79 -0.21 3.21
CA PHE A 175 3.81 -0.74 4.11
C PHE A 175 3.65 -0.21 5.55
N SER A 176 3.20 1.03 5.74
CA SER A 176 2.91 1.56 7.08
C SER A 176 1.77 0.78 7.76
N LEU A 177 0.71 0.46 7.02
CA LEU A 177 -0.47 -0.27 7.52
C LEU A 177 -0.17 -1.73 7.89
N VAL A 178 0.84 -2.35 7.26
CA VAL A 178 1.25 -3.73 7.60
C VAL A 178 2.40 -3.78 8.61
N THR A 179 3.02 -2.66 8.96
CA THR A 179 4.18 -2.62 9.87
C THR A 179 3.81 -3.09 11.28
N GLU A 180 2.65 -2.71 11.80
CA GLU A 180 2.24 -3.12 13.15
C GLU A 180 1.94 -4.63 13.24
N PRO A 181 1.12 -5.23 12.33
CA PRO A 181 0.93 -6.68 12.33
C PRO A 181 2.25 -7.46 12.17
N LEU A 182 3.19 -6.91 11.38
CA LEU A 182 4.52 -7.50 11.23
C LEU A 182 5.34 -7.45 12.52
N ARG A 183 5.32 -6.32 13.24
CA ARG A 183 6.06 -6.15 14.49
C ARG A 183 5.50 -7.03 15.62
N MET A 184 4.19 -7.22 15.64
CA MET A 184 3.50 -8.05 16.62
C MET A 184 3.49 -9.54 16.24
N GLU A 185 4.07 -9.92 15.09
CA GLU A 185 4.08 -11.28 14.55
C GLU A 185 2.65 -11.89 14.39
N GLU A 186 1.65 -11.05 14.14
CA GLU A 186 0.24 -11.44 13.99
C GLU A 186 -0.07 -11.85 12.54
N GLU A 187 0.28 -13.10 12.18
CA GLU A 187 0.19 -13.60 10.79
C GLU A 187 -1.22 -13.47 10.18
N ASP A 188 -2.27 -13.76 10.96
CA ASP A 188 -3.66 -13.70 10.46
C ASP A 188 -4.12 -12.25 10.22
N LYS A 189 -3.75 -11.33 11.12
CA LYS A 189 -4.02 -9.91 10.95
C LYS A 189 -3.26 -9.34 9.76
N LEU A 190 -2.01 -9.74 9.57
CA LEU A 190 -1.21 -9.39 8.40
C LEU A 190 -1.89 -9.84 7.10
N LYS A 191 -2.31 -11.11 7.03
CA LYS A 191 -3.04 -11.65 5.86
C LYS A 191 -4.32 -10.87 5.60
N LYS A 192 -5.10 -10.57 6.65
CA LYS A 192 -6.35 -9.80 6.54
C LYS A 192 -6.10 -8.39 5.99
N VAL A 193 -5.12 -7.66 6.53
CA VAL A 193 -4.76 -6.31 6.06
C VAL A 193 -4.27 -6.35 4.62
N LEU A 194 -3.36 -7.27 4.29
CA LEU A 194 -2.84 -7.42 2.92
C LEU A 194 -3.94 -7.77 1.92
N ASN A 195 -4.81 -8.73 2.23
CA ASN A 195 -5.88 -9.11 1.32
C ASN A 195 -6.92 -7.99 1.13
N ASN A 196 -7.12 -7.14 2.13
CA ASN A 196 -7.99 -5.98 2.02
C ASN A 196 -7.37 -4.85 1.15
N LEU A 197 -6.05 -4.72 1.14
CA LEU A 197 -5.34 -3.61 0.50
C LEU A 197 -4.69 -3.97 -0.83
N VAL A 198 -4.37 -5.24 -1.07
CA VAL A 198 -3.45 -5.67 -2.13
C VAL A 198 -4.03 -6.85 -2.90
N GLY A 199 -4.71 -6.51 -4.00
CA GLY A 199 -5.16 -7.47 -5.00
C GLY A 199 -3.99 -8.08 -5.79
N LYS A 200 -4.32 -8.96 -6.74
CA LYS A 200 -3.34 -9.69 -7.55
C LYS A 200 -2.42 -8.77 -8.34
N GLU A 201 -2.98 -7.79 -9.05
CA GLU A 201 -2.22 -6.87 -9.89
C GLU A 201 -1.38 -5.88 -9.06
N CYS A 202 -1.91 -5.39 -7.95
CA CYS A 202 -1.14 -4.58 -7.00
C CYS A 202 0.06 -5.37 -6.44
N TRP A 203 -0.14 -6.64 -6.09
CA TRP A 203 0.94 -7.50 -5.60
C TRP A 203 2.04 -7.72 -6.63
N LYS A 204 1.73 -7.89 -7.92
CA LYS A 204 2.74 -7.96 -8.98
C LYS A 204 3.65 -6.72 -8.99
N SER A 205 3.12 -5.55 -8.66
CA SER A 205 3.89 -4.31 -8.53
C SER A 205 4.76 -4.29 -7.26
N LEU A 206 4.23 -4.74 -6.12
CA LEU A 206 4.94 -4.68 -4.83
C LEU A 206 6.00 -5.78 -4.70
N ARG A 207 5.73 -6.97 -5.22
CA ARG A 207 6.54 -8.19 -5.08
C ARG A 207 8.04 -7.98 -5.38
N PRO A 208 8.46 -7.30 -6.46
CA PRO A 208 9.88 -7.04 -6.72
C PRO A 208 10.58 -6.25 -5.60
N ILE A 209 9.89 -5.27 -5.01
CA ILE A 209 10.43 -4.44 -3.92
C ILE A 209 10.58 -5.28 -2.64
N VAL A 210 9.58 -6.12 -2.36
CA VAL A 210 9.62 -7.04 -1.22
C VAL A 210 10.76 -8.06 -1.39
N HIS A 211 10.92 -8.65 -2.58
CA HIS A 211 12.07 -9.52 -2.88
C HIS A 211 13.41 -8.79 -2.75
N GLN A 212 13.50 -7.55 -3.20
CA GLN A 212 14.72 -6.75 -3.06
C GLN A 212 15.05 -6.51 -1.58
N ALA A 213 14.05 -6.30 -0.73
CA ALA A 213 14.26 -6.18 0.71
C ALA A 213 14.69 -7.51 1.36
N LEU A 214 14.22 -8.65 0.86
CA LEU A 214 14.64 -9.99 1.32
C LEU A 214 16.13 -10.23 1.05
N ILE A 215 16.67 -9.79 -0.09
CA ILE A 215 18.07 -10.02 -0.48
C ILE A 215 19.08 -9.06 0.15
N ARG A 216 18.66 -8.10 1.00
CA ARG A 216 19.59 -7.13 1.62
C ARG A 216 20.42 -7.69 2.79
N GLY A 217 20.20 -8.94 3.18
CA GLY A 217 20.88 -9.56 4.32
C GLY A 217 20.14 -9.35 5.65
N PRO A 218 20.70 -9.84 6.77
CA PRO A 218 19.99 -9.94 8.05
C PRO A 218 19.60 -8.58 8.64
N GLY A 219 18.34 -8.48 9.08
CA GLY A 219 17.81 -7.31 9.76
C GLY A 219 16.30 -7.12 9.56
N LEU A 220 15.76 -6.04 10.13
CA LEU A 220 14.32 -5.78 10.18
C LEU A 220 13.65 -5.77 8.80
N LYS A 221 14.30 -5.18 7.80
CA LYS A 221 13.76 -5.11 6.43
C LYS A 221 13.64 -6.51 5.79
N GLN A 222 14.62 -7.39 6.03
CA GLN A 222 14.59 -8.76 5.55
C GLN A 222 13.51 -9.57 6.28
N ASP A 223 13.34 -9.35 7.58
CA ASP A 223 12.28 -9.99 8.37
C ASP A 223 10.88 -9.62 7.87
N TYR A 224 10.64 -8.33 7.63
CA TYR A 224 9.38 -7.86 7.08
C TYR A 224 9.13 -8.41 5.69
N ALA A 225 10.15 -8.40 4.83
CA ALA A 225 10.05 -8.97 3.49
C ALA A 225 9.70 -10.47 3.51
N PHE A 226 10.37 -11.24 4.37
CA PHE A 226 10.10 -12.66 4.54
C PHE A 226 8.65 -12.90 4.98
N ALA A 227 8.17 -12.20 6.01
CA ALA A 227 6.81 -12.36 6.50
C ALA A 227 5.75 -11.98 5.46
N LEU A 228 5.99 -10.91 4.69
CA LEU A 228 5.11 -10.49 3.58
C LEU A 228 5.06 -11.52 2.44
N LEU A 229 6.20 -12.08 2.03
CA LEU A 229 6.23 -13.08 0.98
C LEU A 229 5.62 -14.40 1.46
N LYS A 230 5.88 -14.79 2.72
CA LYS A 230 5.31 -15.99 3.35
C LYS A 230 3.78 -15.90 3.42
N SER A 231 3.23 -14.77 3.84
CA SER A 231 1.78 -14.58 3.98
C SER A 231 1.03 -14.67 2.65
N ARG A 232 1.72 -14.42 1.53
CA ARG A 232 1.21 -14.55 0.16
C ARG A 232 1.51 -15.90 -0.50
N GLY A 233 2.13 -16.85 0.21
CA GLY A 233 2.52 -18.14 -0.36
C GLY A 233 3.60 -18.02 -1.45
N ASP A 234 4.36 -16.93 -1.44
CA ASP A 234 5.21 -16.49 -2.54
C ASP A 234 6.71 -16.79 -2.32
N LEU A 235 6.99 -17.65 -1.32
CA LEU A 235 8.33 -18.13 -0.98
C LEU A 235 8.54 -19.58 -1.44
N SER A 236 9.50 -19.78 -2.33
CA SER A 236 10.05 -21.12 -2.59
C SER A 236 10.93 -21.59 -1.43
N GLN A 237 11.16 -22.90 -1.31
CA GLN A 237 12.10 -23.48 -0.34
C GLN A 237 13.48 -22.81 -0.36
N GLU A 238 14.00 -22.50 -1.55
CA GLU A 238 15.31 -21.85 -1.70
C GLU A 238 15.38 -20.48 -1.01
N TRP A 239 14.28 -19.72 -1.02
CA TRP A 239 14.20 -18.41 -0.36
C TRP A 239 14.01 -18.53 1.15
N MET A 240 13.29 -19.57 1.60
CA MET A 240 13.20 -19.90 3.02
C MET A 240 14.57 -20.30 3.57
N ASP A 241 15.29 -21.17 2.86
CA ASP A 241 16.63 -21.61 3.24
C ASP A 241 17.60 -20.43 3.33
N PHE A 242 17.58 -19.55 2.32
CA PHE A 242 18.38 -18.34 2.31
C PHE A 242 18.08 -17.42 3.49
N TYR A 243 16.79 -17.14 3.74
CA TYR A 243 16.38 -16.26 4.83
C TYR A 243 16.85 -16.78 6.19
N TYR A 244 16.54 -18.05 6.50
CA TYR A 244 16.87 -18.64 7.78
C TYR A 244 18.39 -18.81 7.98
N THR A 245 19.13 -19.09 6.91
CA THR A 245 20.60 -19.10 6.96
C THR A 245 21.17 -17.70 7.20
N SER A 246 20.65 -16.69 6.49
CA SER A 246 21.01 -15.27 6.67
C SER A 246 20.73 -14.80 8.11
N TYR A 247 19.55 -15.12 8.65
CA TYR A 247 19.19 -14.83 10.04
C TYR A 247 20.14 -15.52 11.04
N PHE A 248 20.47 -16.80 10.82
CA PHE A 248 21.41 -17.54 11.68
C PHE A 248 22.81 -16.90 11.71
N LEU A 249 23.26 -16.36 10.58
CA LEU A 249 24.53 -15.62 10.49
C LEU A 249 24.45 -14.20 11.06
N GLY A 250 23.25 -13.67 11.24
CA GLY A 250 22.95 -12.29 11.61
C GLY A 250 22.92 -11.99 13.11
N SER A 251 23.39 -12.89 13.98
CA SER A 251 23.21 -12.88 15.45
C SER A 251 21.79 -13.27 15.88
N PRO A 252 21.46 -14.57 15.90
CA PRO A 252 20.10 -15.03 16.15
C PRO A 252 19.74 -14.93 17.63
N VAL A 253 18.49 -14.52 17.88
CA VAL A 253 17.89 -14.40 19.21
C VAL A 253 17.08 -15.66 19.53
N PRO A 254 17.07 -16.16 20.78
CA PRO A 254 16.24 -17.29 21.19
C PRO A 254 14.76 -17.10 20.84
N GLY A 255 14.12 -18.17 20.37
CA GLY A 255 12.70 -18.17 19.98
C GLY A 255 12.43 -19.04 18.75
N ASN A 256 11.19 -19.00 18.28
CA ASN A 256 10.71 -19.83 17.16
C ASN A 256 11.53 -19.63 15.89
N LYS A 257 11.95 -18.40 15.60
CA LYS A 257 12.77 -18.08 14.42
C LYS A 257 14.17 -18.71 14.51
N LEU A 258 14.80 -18.73 15.68
CA LEU A 258 16.07 -19.46 15.87
C LEU A 258 15.87 -20.97 15.70
N ASN A 259 14.80 -21.54 16.25
CA ASN A 259 14.51 -22.98 16.09
C ASN A 259 14.32 -23.36 14.61
N ALA A 260 13.54 -22.56 13.87
CA ALA A 260 13.37 -22.75 12.43
C ALA A 260 14.70 -22.61 11.66
N SER A 261 15.52 -21.64 12.05
CA SER A 261 16.82 -21.43 11.43
C SER A 261 17.79 -22.57 11.72
N TRP A 262 17.84 -23.05 12.96
CA TRP A 262 18.65 -24.18 13.37
C TRP A 262 18.28 -25.44 12.58
N ASN A 263 16.98 -25.75 12.48
CA ASN A 263 16.50 -26.89 11.69
C ASN A 263 16.84 -26.75 10.21
N THR A 264 16.68 -25.55 9.64
CA THR A 264 17.08 -25.27 8.25
C THR A 264 18.56 -25.56 8.02
N ILE A 265 19.45 -25.10 8.90
CA ILE A 265 20.88 -25.40 8.82
C ILE A 265 21.14 -26.92 8.89
N LYS A 266 20.43 -27.65 9.77
CA LYS A 266 20.51 -29.13 9.83
C LYS A 266 20.20 -29.78 8.49
N GLU A 267 19.07 -29.39 7.89
CA GLU A 267 18.59 -29.94 6.62
C GLU A 267 19.54 -29.63 5.47
N LEU A 268 20.07 -28.41 5.43
CA LEU A 268 21.11 -28.01 4.50
C LEU A 268 22.35 -28.91 4.64
N GLY A 269 22.72 -29.31 5.87
CA GLY A 269 23.79 -30.29 6.12
C GLY A 269 23.61 -31.61 5.38
N GLN A 270 22.36 -32.03 5.16
CA GLN A 270 22.03 -33.28 4.47
C GLN A 270 21.83 -33.12 2.96
N ASN A 271 21.85 -31.89 2.43
CA ASN A 271 21.55 -31.62 1.02
C ASN A 271 22.52 -30.62 0.38
N PHE A 272 23.55 -31.14 -0.29
CA PHE A 272 24.58 -30.33 -0.95
C PHE A 272 24.00 -29.36 -2.01
N ASN A 273 23.05 -29.80 -2.83
CA ASN A 273 22.45 -28.96 -3.87
C ASN A 273 21.71 -27.75 -3.28
N ARG A 274 20.99 -27.93 -2.16
CA ARG A 274 20.36 -26.81 -1.44
C ARG A 274 21.42 -25.87 -0.87
N ARG A 275 22.52 -26.37 -0.28
CA ARG A 275 23.63 -25.53 0.20
C ARG A 275 24.24 -24.67 -0.89
N VAL A 276 24.56 -25.25 -2.05
CA VAL A 276 25.15 -24.50 -3.17
C VAL A 276 24.24 -23.36 -3.61
N LYS A 277 22.92 -23.59 -3.70
CA LYS A 277 21.95 -22.53 -4.02
C LYS A 277 21.95 -21.40 -3.00
N VAL A 278 21.91 -21.73 -1.70
CA VAL A 278 21.96 -20.74 -0.62
C VAL A 278 23.29 -19.99 -0.62
N LEU A 279 24.40 -20.69 -0.78
CA LEU A 279 25.74 -20.13 -0.83
C LEU A 279 25.85 -19.10 -1.96
N ASN A 280 25.35 -19.43 -3.16
CA ASN A 280 25.37 -18.53 -4.30
C ASN A 280 24.56 -17.25 -4.09
N LYS A 281 23.53 -17.27 -3.22
CA LYS A 281 22.82 -16.04 -2.82
C LYS A 281 23.58 -15.28 -1.75
N LEU A 282 24.10 -15.95 -0.72
CA LEU A 282 24.87 -15.32 0.35
C LEU A 282 26.12 -14.60 -0.18
N LYS A 283 26.79 -15.18 -1.19
CA LYS A 283 27.95 -14.58 -1.89
C LYS A 283 27.66 -13.24 -2.56
N LYS A 284 26.39 -12.93 -2.83
CA LYS A 284 25.98 -11.65 -3.46
C LYS A 284 25.71 -10.56 -2.43
N LEU A 285 25.77 -10.89 -1.13
CA LEU A 285 25.62 -9.92 -0.06
C LEU A 285 26.93 -9.18 0.16
N ASP A 286 26.81 -7.88 0.38
CA ASP A 286 27.93 -7.01 0.69
C ASP A 286 27.51 -6.03 1.80
N PRO A 287 28.05 -6.15 3.03
CA PRO A 287 29.03 -7.15 3.45
C PRO A 287 28.42 -8.57 3.58
N LEU A 288 29.29 -9.58 3.60
CA LEU A 288 28.92 -10.96 3.92
C LEU A 288 28.42 -11.04 5.38
N PRO A 289 27.28 -11.71 5.65
CA PRO A 289 26.77 -11.90 7.01
C PRO A 289 27.78 -12.60 7.92
N GLY A 290 28.28 -11.91 8.94
CA GLY A 290 29.27 -12.43 9.88
C GLY A 290 29.01 -12.13 11.35
N LYS A 291 27.91 -11.46 11.69
CA LYS A 291 27.62 -11.01 13.08
C LYS A 291 27.59 -12.15 14.10
N LEU A 292 27.33 -13.38 13.63
CA LEU A 292 27.48 -14.58 14.43
C LEU A 292 28.87 -14.69 15.09
N PHE A 293 29.93 -14.26 14.40
CA PHE A 293 31.31 -14.36 14.86
C PHE A 293 31.62 -13.32 15.94
N SER A 294 30.94 -12.17 15.96
CA SER A 294 31.14 -11.10 16.94
C SER A 294 30.25 -11.20 18.18
N LEU A 295 29.57 -12.33 18.39
CA LEU A 295 28.80 -12.57 19.62
C LEU A 295 29.67 -12.47 20.89
N ILE A 296 29.16 -11.71 21.87
CA ILE A 296 29.81 -11.46 23.17
C ILE A 296 29.87 -12.75 24.01
N ASP A 297 28.78 -13.52 24.04
CA ASP A 297 28.74 -14.81 24.74
C ASP A 297 29.54 -15.85 23.95
N ASN A 298 30.73 -16.17 24.45
CA ASN A 298 31.65 -17.12 23.83
C ASN A 298 31.10 -18.56 23.79
N GLY A 299 30.33 -18.98 24.79
CA GLY A 299 29.73 -20.32 24.83
C GLY A 299 28.67 -20.48 23.74
N LYS A 300 27.76 -19.50 23.66
CA LYS A 300 26.75 -19.42 22.60
C LYS A 300 27.39 -19.31 21.22
N LYS A 301 28.35 -18.41 21.06
CA LYS A 301 29.10 -18.20 19.81
C LYS A 301 29.72 -19.50 19.31
N ASN A 302 30.52 -20.16 20.14
CA ASN A 302 31.22 -21.38 19.75
C ASN A 302 30.25 -22.51 19.40
N THR A 303 29.15 -22.64 20.13
CA THR A 303 28.10 -23.62 19.84
C THR A 303 27.47 -23.40 18.47
N LEU A 304 27.07 -22.16 18.18
CA LEU A 304 26.44 -21.80 16.91
C LEU A 304 27.41 -21.93 15.73
N ILE A 305 28.66 -21.47 15.86
CA ILE A 305 29.66 -21.60 14.80
C ILE A 305 29.99 -23.07 14.54
N LYS A 306 30.22 -23.88 15.59
CA LYS A 306 30.49 -25.31 15.44
C LYS A 306 29.33 -26.03 14.74
N TYR A 307 28.10 -25.69 15.13
CA TYR A 307 26.91 -26.23 14.52
C TYR A 307 26.79 -25.84 13.04
N PHE A 308 26.99 -24.56 12.74
CA PHE A 308 26.94 -24.04 11.39
C PHE A 308 28.03 -24.67 10.51
N LYS A 309 29.29 -24.68 10.95
CA LYS A 309 30.42 -25.27 10.23
C LYS A 309 30.22 -26.77 9.95
N LYS A 310 29.65 -27.52 10.89
CA LYS A 310 29.35 -28.95 10.70
C LYS A 310 28.39 -29.19 9.53
N ASN A 311 27.43 -28.29 9.31
CA ASN A 311 26.37 -28.49 8.33
C ASN A 311 26.55 -27.65 7.05
N PHE A 312 27.27 -26.54 7.11
CA PHE A 312 27.48 -25.62 5.99
C PHE A 312 28.91 -25.05 5.98
N PRO A 313 29.94 -25.92 5.89
CA PRO A 313 31.35 -25.51 5.94
C PRO A 313 31.74 -24.56 4.81
N GLU A 314 31.13 -24.71 3.62
CA GLU A 314 31.50 -23.99 2.40
C GLU A 314 31.35 -22.46 2.55
N TYR A 315 30.45 -22.00 3.42
CA TYR A 315 30.29 -20.58 3.71
C TYR A 315 31.44 -20.04 4.59
N ILE A 316 31.89 -20.82 5.58
CA ILE A 316 33.04 -20.43 6.43
C ILE A 316 34.30 -20.32 5.57
N ASP A 317 34.53 -21.28 4.69
CA ASP A 317 35.67 -21.26 3.77
C ASP A 317 35.63 -20.04 2.84
N HIS A 318 34.45 -19.74 2.28
CA HIS A 318 34.27 -18.56 1.44
C HIS A 318 34.48 -17.25 2.22
N TYR A 319 33.93 -17.13 3.43
CA TYR A 319 34.09 -15.96 4.28
C TYR A 319 35.56 -15.74 4.64
N SER A 320 36.26 -16.78 5.09
CA SER A 320 37.70 -16.72 5.42
C SER A 320 38.55 -16.34 4.21
N LYS A 321 38.31 -16.94 3.03
CA LYS A 321 39.04 -16.60 1.80
C LYS A 321 38.80 -15.16 1.38
N THR A 322 37.55 -14.69 1.45
CA THR A 322 37.20 -13.32 1.10
C THR A 322 37.88 -12.32 2.02
N CYS A 323 37.92 -12.61 3.33
CA CYS A 323 38.67 -11.78 4.27
C CYS A 323 40.16 -11.71 3.93
N LEU A 324 40.82 -12.86 3.72
CA LEU A 324 42.24 -12.88 3.37
C LEU A 324 42.50 -12.08 2.09
N ASN A 325 41.66 -12.25 1.07
CA ASN A 325 41.81 -11.53 -0.19
C ASN A 325 41.70 -10.01 -0.01
N TYR A 326 40.77 -9.55 0.85
CA TYR A 326 40.62 -8.15 1.22
C TYR A 326 41.84 -7.62 1.98
N LEU A 327 42.28 -8.33 3.04
CA LEU A 327 43.45 -7.93 3.83
C LEU A 327 44.74 -7.89 3.02
N GLN A 328 44.88 -8.77 2.01
CA GLN A 328 46.03 -8.78 1.11
C GLN A 328 45.94 -7.76 -0.04
N GLY A 329 44.80 -7.06 -0.20
CA GLY A 329 44.58 -6.15 -1.33
C GLY A 329 44.52 -6.84 -2.70
N THR A 330 44.35 -8.16 -2.76
CA THR A 330 44.34 -8.94 -4.01
C THR A 330 43.08 -8.74 -4.84
N VAL A 331 42.00 -8.28 -4.21
CA VAL A 331 40.71 -8.03 -4.84
C VAL A 331 40.19 -6.68 -4.33
N SER A 332 39.69 -5.86 -5.25
CA SER A 332 39.03 -4.59 -4.91
C SER A 332 37.54 -4.82 -4.61
N PHE A 333 37.05 -4.20 -3.55
CA PHE A 333 35.66 -4.27 -3.12
C PHE A 333 35.08 -2.85 -3.07
N ALA A 334 33.98 -2.61 -3.80
CA ALA A 334 33.43 -1.28 -3.98
C ALA A 334 32.90 -0.64 -2.68
N ASN A 335 32.45 -1.46 -1.72
CA ASN A 335 31.81 -1.00 -0.49
C ASN A 335 32.71 -1.13 0.76
N GLY A 336 34.03 -1.27 0.58
CA GLY A 336 35.00 -1.40 1.68
C GLY A 336 35.18 -2.85 2.14
N ASN A 337 35.24 -3.08 3.46
CA ASN A 337 35.50 -4.41 4.02
C ASN A 337 34.30 -5.36 3.81
N PRO A 338 34.40 -6.38 2.95
CA PRO A 338 33.31 -7.32 2.66
C PRO A 338 33.04 -8.30 3.82
N THR A 339 33.95 -8.38 4.81
CA THR A 339 33.88 -9.29 5.96
C THR A 339 34.18 -8.56 7.27
N PRO A 340 33.25 -7.71 7.77
CA PRO A 340 33.48 -6.86 8.94
C PRO A 340 33.84 -7.65 10.22
N ASP A 341 33.33 -8.87 10.35
CA ASP A 341 33.54 -9.72 11.52
C ASP A 341 34.71 -10.72 11.35
N CYS A 342 35.58 -10.50 10.36
CA CYS A 342 36.68 -11.41 10.05
C CYS A 342 37.57 -11.73 11.25
N ASP A 343 38.00 -10.72 12.00
CA ASP A 343 38.91 -10.93 13.12
C ASP A 343 38.29 -11.81 14.21
N ASN A 344 36.99 -11.67 14.42
CA ASN A 344 36.26 -12.47 15.40
C ASN A 344 36.15 -13.94 14.96
N LEU A 345 36.09 -14.20 13.65
CA LEU A 345 36.13 -15.57 13.11
C LEU A 345 37.50 -16.23 13.37
N PHE A 346 38.59 -15.49 13.12
CA PHE A 346 39.96 -15.99 13.27
C PHE A 346 40.47 -16.06 14.71
N ALA A 347 39.86 -15.30 15.63
CA ALA A 347 40.15 -15.41 17.06
C ALA A 347 39.75 -16.77 17.66
N GLY A 348 38.86 -17.53 16.98
CA GLY A 348 38.46 -18.88 17.39
C GLY A 348 39.17 -20.00 16.65
N ASN A 349 39.07 -21.23 17.16
CA ASN A 349 39.54 -22.46 16.49
C ASN A 349 38.54 -22.96 15.42
N HIS A 350 37.92 -22.04 14.68
CA HIS A 350 36.84 -22.35 13.74
C HIS A 350 37.29 -22.43 12.29
N VAL A 351 38.51 -21.98 11.99
CA VAL A 351 39.13 -22.02 10.67
C VAL A 351 40.33 -22.97 10.70
N GLU A 352 40.71 -23.56 9.56
CA GLU A 352 41.91 -24.40 9.47
C GLU A 352 43.19 -23.64 9.86
N ASP A 353 44.11 -24.32 10.52
CA ASP A 353 45.36 -23.72 11.05
C ASP A 353 46.18 -22.99 9.99
N ARG A 354 46.29 -23.57 8.79
CA ARG A 354 47.01 -22.95 7.66
C ARG A 354 46.43 -21.57 7.29
N ILE A 355 45.11 -21.42 7.34
CA ILE A 355 44.41 -20.17 6.99
C ILE A 355 44.57 -19.17 8.14
N ARG A 356 44.52 -19.64 9.40
CA ARG A 356 44.75 -18.81 10.59
C ARG A 356 46.16 -18.24 10.64
N ILE A 357 47.19 -19.05 10.38
CA ILE A 357 48.59 -18.60 10.29
C ILE A 357 48.72 -17.52 9.21
N LYS A 358 48.09 -17.72 8.04
CA LYS A 358 48.09 -16.72 6.96
C LYS A 358 47.43 -15.40 7.39
N HIS A 359 46.29 -15.45 8.08
CA HIS A 359 45.63 -14.23 8.63
C HIS A 359 46.53 -13.48 9.61
N SER A 360 47.16 -14.20 10.56
CA SER A 360 48.08 -13.60 11.52
C SER A 360 49.33 -12.99 10.87
N ALA A 361 49.82 -13.59 9.79
CA ALA A 361 50.97 -13.09 9.04
C ALA A 361 50.67 -11.79 8.28
N ILE A 362 49.45 -11.60 7.77
CA ILE A 362 49.05 -10.40 7.02
C ILE A 362 48.82 -9.20 7.95
N LYS A 363 48.45 -9.46 9.21
CA LYS A 363 48.16 -8.41 10.21
C LYS A 363 49.40 -7.84 10.90
N LYS A 364 50.53 -8.54 10.83
CA LYS A 364 51.82 -8.06 11.29
C LYS A 364 52.42 -7.18 10.20
#